data_AF-A0AAV7XGD8-F1
#
_entry.id   AF-A0AAV7XGD8-F1
#
_cell.length_a   1.000
_cell.length_b   1.000
_cell.length_c   1.000
_cell.angle_alpha   90.00
_cell.angle_beta   90.00
_cell.angle_gamma   90.00
#
_symmetry.space_group_name_H-M   'P 1'
#
loop_
_entity.id
_entity.type
_entity.pdbx_description
1 polymer ?
#
loop_
_entity_poly.entity_id
_entity_poly.type
_entity_poly.pdbx_seq_one_letter_code
_entity_poly.pdbx_strand_id
1 'polypeptide(L)'
;MSRAPISLSYNVCFVCPLPFPPSPSRPALRPPTQACYLKAIETRPDFAVAWSNLGCVFNAQGEIWLAIHHFEKAVALDPNFLDAYINLGNVLKEARIFDR
;
A
#
# COMPACT_ATOMS: atom_id res chain seq x y z
N MET A 1 -32.18 -37.34 -31.24
CA MET A 1 -31.79 -37.70 -32.62
C MET A 1 -31.64 -36.40 -33.37
N SER A 2 -30.54 -36.00 -34.01
CA SER A 2 -29.29 -36.65 -34.37
C SER A 2 -28.33 -35.56 -34.87
N ARG A 3 -27.03 -35.76 -34.62
CA ARG A 3 -25.84 -35.39 -35.44
C ARG A 3 -25.71 -33.89 -35.83
N ALA A 4 -24.80 -33.11 -35.22
CA ALA A 4 -23.34 -33.00 -35.48
C ALA A 4 -23.01 -32.45 -36.89
N PRO A 5 -21.77 -32.07 -37.22
CA PRO A 5 -20.78 -31.19 -36.57
C PRO A 5 -20.23 -30.15 -37.59
N ILE A 6 -19.49 -29.11 -37.18
CA ILE A 6 -18.38 -28.61 -38.02
C ILE A 6 -17.22 -28.24 -37.11
N SER A 7 -16.18 -29.06 -37.19
CA SER A 7 -14.88 -28.82 -36.60
C SER A 7 -14.05 -27.86 -37.46
N LEU A 8 -13.12 -27.19 -36.80
CA LEU A 8 -11.79 -26.84 -37.29
C LEU A 8 -11.73 -25.76 -38.36
N SER A 9 -11.34 -24.57 -37.93
CA SER A 9 -10.25 -23.86 -38.60
C SER A 9 -9.37 -23.26 -37.51
N TYR A 10 -8.22 -23.89 -37.36
CA TYR A 10 -7.05 -23.32 -36.69
C TYR A 10 -6.92 -21.85 -37.06
N ASN A 11 -6.94 -20.97 -36.07
CA ASN A 11 -5.96 -19.91 -36.05
C ASN A 11 -5.46 -19.74 -34.63
N VAL A 12 -4.30 -20.33 -34.42
CA VAL A 12 -3.44 -20.14 -33.26
C VAL A 12 -3.08 -18.65 -33.25
N CYS A 13 -3.84 -17.84 -32.52
CA CYS A 13 -3.34 -16.53 -32.11
C CYS A 13 -2.29 -16.78 -31.02
N PHE A 14 -1.07 -16.97 -31.49
CA PHE A 14 0.15 -16.97 -30.70
C PHE A 14 0.15 -15.71 -29.82
N VAL A 15 -0.12 -15.92 -28.53
CA VAL A 15 0.40 -15.14 -27.39
C VAL A 15 0.51 -13.63 -27.64
N CYS A 16 -0.64 -12.93 -27.65
CA CYS A 16 -0.61 -11.52 -27.25
C CYS A 16 -0.14 -11.48 -25.78
N PRO A 17 0.93 -10.75 -25.44
CA PRO A 17 1.27 -10.46 -24.05
C PRO A 17 0.30 -9.37 -23.60
N LEU A 18 -0.97 -9.71 -23.41
CA LEU A 18 -1.86 -8.82 -22.68
C LEU A 18 -1.39 -8.86 -21.22
N PRO A 19 -0.90 -7.75 -20.66
CA PRO A 19 -0.68 -7.69 -19.23
C PRO A 19 -2.04 -7.96 -18.59
N PHE A 20 -2.12 -9.01 -17.77
CA PHE A 20 -3.28 -9.24 -16.92
C PHE A 20 -3.67 -7.90 -16.29
N PRO A 21 -4.91 -7.41 -16.43
CA PRO A 21 -5.32 -6.26 -15.64
C PRO A 21 -5.09 -6.66 -14.18
N PRO A 22 -4.42 -5.82 -13.36
CA PRO A 22 -4.32 -6.13 -11.94
C PRO A 22 -5.74 -6.35 -11.45
N SER A 23 -5.99 -7.56 -10.92
CA SER A 23 -7.27 -7.95 -10.33
C SER A 23 -7.79 -6.78 -9.49
N PRO A 24 -9.07 -6.39 -9.59
CA PRO A 24 -9.60 -5.31 -8.78
C PRO A 24 -9.30 -5.67 -7.34
N SER A 25 -8.43 -4.87 -6.74
CA SER A 25 -8.07 -4.85 -5.33
C SER A 25 -9.19 -5.47 -4.52
N ARG A 26 -8.95 -6.68 -3.99
CA ARG A 26 -9.67 -7.19 -2.82
C ARG A 26 -9.85 -5.96 -1.93
N PRO A 27 -11.09 -5.53 -1.59
CA PRO A 27 -11.24 -4.30 -0.82
C PRO A 27 -10.38 -4.52 0.40
N ALA A 28 -9.27 -3.79 0.47
CA ALA A 28 -8.35 -3.86 1.58
C ALA A 28 -9.26 -3.63 2.76
N LEU A 29 -9.45 -4.66 3.58
CA LEU A 29 -10.23 -4.57 4.78
C LEU A 29 -9.40 -3.61 5.62
N ARG A 30 -9.62 -2.30 5.44
CA ARG A 30 -8.84 -1.26 6.08
C ARG A 30 -9.01 -1.59 7.55
N PRO A 31 -7.94 -1.94 8.26
CA PRO A 31 -8.09 -2.27 9.66
C PRO A 31 -8.80 -1.09 10.31
N PRO A 32 -9.75 -1.32 11.24
CA PRO A 32 -10.54 -0.24 11.83
C PRO A 32 -9.65 0.90 12.36
N THR A 33 -8.41 0.57 12.72
CA THR A 33 -7.34 1.49 13.10
C THR A 33 -7.03 2.57 12.07
N GLN A 34 -6.92 2.24 10.77
CA GLN A 34 -6.62 3.23 9.72
C GLN A 34 -7.73 4.30 9.63
N ALA A 35 -8.99 3.87 9.67
CA ALA A 35 -10.12 4.78 9.63
C ALA A 35 -10.17 5.70 10.86
N CYS A 36 -9.80 5.18 12.04
CA CYS A 36 -9.69 5.98 13.26
C CYS A 36 -8.58 7.04 13.14
N TYR A 37 -7.41 6.71 12.59
CA TYR A 37 -6.32 7.67 12.42
C TYR A 37 -6.63 8.73 11.36
N LEU A 38 -7.32 8.36 10.27
CA LEU A 38 -7.78 9.34 9.28
C LEU A 38 -8.74 10.36 9.89
N LYS A 39 -9.74 9.90 10.66
CA LYS A 39 -10.63 10.81 11.41
C LYS A 39 -9.89 11.68 12.43
N ALA A 40 -8.86 11.12 13.08
CA ALA A 40 -8.04 11.89 14.01
C ALA A 40 -7.29 13.02 13.29
N ILE A 41 -6.77 12.76 12.08
CA ILE A 41 -6.11 13.75 11.23
C ILE A 41 -7.10 14.79 10.70
N GLU A 42 -8.31 14.38 10.32
CA GLU A 42 -9.38 15.31 9.92
C GLU A 42 -9.76 16.29 11.05
N THR A 43 -9.77 15.79 12.29
CA THR A 43 -10.09 16.61 13.47
C THR A 43 -8.90 17.46 13.91
N ARG A 44 -7.69 16.89 13.87
CA ARG A 44 -6.43 17.53 14.29
C ARG A 44 -5.31 17.14 13.32
N PRO A 45 -5.07 17.95 12.28
CA PRO A 45 -4.02 17.67 11.30
C PRO A 45 -2.61 17.74 11.92
N ASP A 46 -2.45 18.49 13.01
CA ASP A 46 -1.16 18.68 13.69
C ASP A 46 -0.80 17.53 14.65
N PHE A 47 -1.57 16.44 14.66
CA PHE A 47 -1.35 15.35 15.59
C PHE A 47 -0.31 14.36 15.06
N ALA A 48 0.97 14.64 15.32
CA ALA A 48 2.12 13.84 14.88
C ALA A 48 2.00 12.33 15.22
N VAL A 49 1.44 12.00 16.37
CA VAL A 49 1.23 10.60 16.79
C VAL A 49 0.28 9.84 15.86
N ALA A 50 -0.80 10.49 15.38
CA ALA A 50 -1.70 9.85 14.41
C ALA A 50 -1.00 9.58 13.08
N TRP A 51 -0.19 10.52 12.59
CA TRP A 51 0.59 10.33 11.37
C TRP A 51 1.59 9.17 11.50
N SER A 52 2.30 9.07 12.63
CA SER A 52 3.22 7.95 12.91
C SER A 52 2.48 6.61 12.95
N ASN A 53 1.37 6.52 13.67
CA ASN A 53 0.59 5.28 13.72
C ASN A 53 -0.01 4.88 12.36
N LEU A 54 -0.37 5.85 11.52
CA LEU A 54 -0.82 5.62 10.16
C LEU A 54 0.31 5.07 9.29
N GLY A 55 1.53 5.61 9.45
CA GLY A 55 2.74 5.06 8.85
C GLY A 55 3.00 3.60 9.26
N CYS A 56 2.83 3.26 10.54
CA CYS A 56 2.97 1.87 11.01
C CYS A 56 1.94 0.93 10.35
N VAL A 57 0.70 1.39 10.18
CA VAL A 57 -0.34 0.61 9.48
C VAL A 57 0.04 0.36 8.03
N PHE A 58 0.57 1.37 7.32
CA PHE A 58 1.04 1.19 5.95
C PHE A 58 2.27 0.30 5.84
N ASN A 59 3.19 0.38 6.81
CA ASN A 59 4.35 -0.51 6.87
C ASN A 59 3.89 -1.98 7.02
N ALA A 60 2.92 -2.23 7.90
CA ALA A 60 2.32 -3.56 8.06
C ALA A 60 1.55 -4.05 6.82
N GLN A 61 1.11 -3.14 5.94
CA GLN A 61 0.49 -3.47 4.66
C GLN A 61 1.51 -3.73 3.54
N GLY A 62 2.80 -3.48 3.79
CA GLY A 62 3.87 -3.57 2.78
C GLY A 62 4.00 -2.32 1.90
N GLU A 63 3.22 -1.26 2.18
CA GLU A 63 3.24 0.01 1.46
C GLU A 63 4.31 0.94 2.06
N ILE A 64 5.58 0.52 1.92
CA ILE A 64 6.74 1.17 2.56
C ILE A 64 6.86 2.65 2.15
N TRP A 65 6.65 2.98 0.87
CA TRP A 65 6.75 4.36 0.38
C TRP A 65 5.71 5.30 1.02
N LEU A 66 4.47 4.84 1.18
CA LEU A 66 3.46 5.61 1.92
C LEU A 66 3.84 5.74 3.39
N ALA A 67 4.33 4.67 4.01
CA ALA A 67 4.75 4.69 5.40
C ALA A 67 5.82 5.77 5.64
N ILE A 68 6.87 5.83 4.80
CA ILE A 68 7.92 6.86 4.86
C ILE A 68 7.31 8.26 4.80
N HIS A 69 6.44 8.53 3.82
CA HIS A 69 5.82 9.84 3.68
C HIS A 69 5.04 10.27 4.93
N HIS A 70 4.31 9.34 5.56
CA HIS A 70 3.56 9.61 6.78
C HIS A 70 4.46 9.82 8.00
N PHE A 71 5.56 9.09 8.12
CA PHE A 71 6.56 9.32 9.18
C PHE A 71 7.30 10.65 9.00
N GLU A 72 7.66 11.03 7.78
CA GLU A 72 8.26 12.33 7.48
C GLU A 72 7.33 13.48 7.88
N LYS A 73 6.03 13.36 7.61
CA LYS A 73 5.04 14.34 8.10
C LYS A 73 4.96 14.38 9.61
N ALA A 74 5.01 13.23 10.29
CA ALA A 74 5.00 13.20 11.75
C ALA A 74 6.21 13.94 12.34
N VAL A 75 7.40 13.74 11.75
CA VAL A 75 8.65 14.43 12.12
C VAL A 75 8.59 15.93 11.81
N ALA A 76 7.98 16.32 10.68
CA ALA A 76 7.83 17.73 10.31
C ALA A 76 6.87 18.48 11.24
N LEU A 77 5.86 17.80 11.78
CA LEU A 77 4.91 18.36 12.74
C LEU A 77 5.50 18.48 14.14
N ASP A 78 6.19 17.43 14.59
CA ASP A 78 6.86 17.42 15.88
C ASP A 78 8.31 16.91 15.74
N PRO A 79 9.29 17.83 15.61
CA PRO A 79 10.70 17.46 15.50
C PRO A 79 11.28 16.89 16.80
N ASN A 80 10.56 16.96 17.92
CA ASN A 80 10.97 16.31 19.17
C ASN A 80 10.36 14.91 19.34
N PHE A 81 9.57 14.44 18.37
CA PHE A 81 8.90 13.15 18.47
C PHE A 81 9.84 11.99 18.12
N LEU A 82 10.55 11.51 19.13
CA LEU A 82 11.57 10.48 19.02
C LEU A 82 11.06 9.17 18.39
N ASP A 83 9.82 8.77 18.72
CA ASP A 83 9.22 7.54 18.19
C ASP A 83 9.01 7.60 16.67
N ALA A 84 8.70 8.78 16.10
CA ALA A 84 8.58 8.92 14.66
C ALA A 84 9.92 8.74 13.94
N TYR A 85 11.03 9.23 14.51
CA TYR A 85 12.36 8.98 13.97
C TYR A 85 12.76 7.50 14.03
N ILE A 86 12.47 6.83 15.16
CA ILE A 86 12.74 5.40 15.31
C ILE A 86 11.95 4.61 14.26
N ASN A 87 10.66 4.92 14.09
CA ASN A 87 9.82 4.24 13.11
C ASN A 87 10.25 4.52 11.67
N LEU A 88 10.62 5.76 11.34
CA LEU A 88 11.17 6.13 10.03
C LEU A 88 12.45 5.33 9.73
N GLY A 89 13.38 5.25 10.68
CA GLY A 89 14.62 4.48 10.52
C GLY A 89 14.36 2.98 10.32
N ASN A 90 13.39 2.42 11.05
CA ASN A 90 12.99 1.02 10.89
C ASN A 90 12.41 0.75 9.50
N VAL A 91 11.53 1.63 9.01
CA VAL A 91 10.94 1.49 7.68
C VAL A 91 11.99 1.67 6.58
N LEU A 92 12.91 2.63 6.71
CA LEU A 92 14.01 2.80 5.75
C LEU A 92 14.93 1.58 5.71
N LYS A 93 15.16 0.94 6.85
CA LYS A 93 15.92 -0.31 6.93
C LYS A 93 15.18 -1.47 6.25
N GLU A 94 13.87 -1.59 6.49
CA GLU A 94 13.01 -2.61 5.87
C GLU A 94 12.88 -2.42 4.36
N ALA A 95 12.82 -1.17 3.92
CA ALA A 95 12.83 -0.79 2.51
C ALA A 95 14.08 -1.26 1.75
N ARG A 96 15.12 -1.75 2.46
CA ARG A 96 16.38 -2.25 1.90
C ARG A 96 16.97 -1.32 0.84
N ILE A 97 16.78 -0.01 0.99
CA ILE A 97 17.38 1.02 0.12
C ILE A 97 18.90 1.18 0.43
N PHE A 98 19.53 0.10 0.90
CA PHE A 98 20.98 -0.05 1.00
C PHE A 98 21.62 -0.41 -0.34
N ASP A 99 20.83 -0.62 -1.40
CA ASP A 99 21.35 -0.63 -2.78
C ASP A 99 21.45 0.81 -3.31
N ARG A 100 22.47 1.55 -2.88
CA ARG A 100 22.93 2.76 -3.55
C ARG A 100 24.38 2.61 -3.98
#